data_AF-A0A143QRU8-F1
#
_entry.id   AF-A0A143QRU8-F1
#
_cell.length_a   1.000
_cell.length_b   1.000
_cell.length_c   1.000
_cell.angle_alpha   90.00
_cell.angle_beta   90.00
_cell.angle_gamma   90.00
#
_symmetry.space_group_name_H-M   'P 1'
#
loop_
_entity.id
_entity.type
_entity.pdbx_description
1 polymer ?
#
loop_
_entity_poly.entity_id
_entity_poly.type
_entity_poly.pdbx_seq_one_letter_code
_entity_poly.pdbx_strand_id
1 'polypeptide(L)'
;MKGVLLLASVAIVSALIQALTVVGDPAPTSSLGFAALVVVSAATVVCALWFTASTALDVVDGNASGALSRTWRRPRVLAWCVVLTGAAVALAILFPLLPAVVIVIALLILPAAVDGRRNPLRAALHTVSQSPWRCTAAAVTTILAYLLGWVVALVLGFFVTGVVAAFLTWLWFGATAAALLVYWSALYRKVVGT
;
A
#
# COMPACT_ATOMS: atom_id res chain seq x y z
N MET A 1 -12.11 10.94 12.80
CA MET A 1 -11.07 11.92 12.41
C MET A 1 -9.64 11.43 12.65
N LYS A 2 -9.27 10.95 13.85
CA LYS A 2 -7.87 10.58 14.17
C LYS A 2 -7.21 9.57 13.22
N GLY A 3 -7.95 8.56 12.74
CA GLY A 3 -7.40 7.54 11.84
C GLY A 3 -7.15 8.05 10.41
N VAL A 4 -8.03 8.92 9.90
CA VAL A 4 -7.83 9.58 8.59
C VAL A 4 -6.60 10.49 8.62
N LEU A 5 -6.40 11.21 9.73
CA LEU A 5 -5.19 12.02 9.92
C LEU A 5 -3.93 11.14 9.92
N LEU A 6 -3.95 9.98 10.58
CA LEU A 6 -2.81 9.06 10.56
C LEU A 6 -2.52 8.53 9.14
N LEU A 7 -3.55 8.15 8.38
CA LEU A 7 -3.38 7.72 6.98
C LEU A 7 -2.75 8.83 6.12
N ALA A 8 -3.24 10.07 6.26
CA ALA A 8 -2.68 11.22 5.55
C ALA A 8 -1.23 11.48 5.95
N SER A 9 -0.91 11.45 7.25
CA SER A 9 0.46 11.62 7.75
C SER A 9 1.40 10.55 7.22
N VAL A 10 0.97 9.28 7.20
CA VAL A 10 1.78 8.17 6.65
C VAL A 10 2.07 8.39 5.16
N ALA A 11 1.07 8.80 4.38
CA ALA A 11 1.25 9.09 2.95
C ALA A 11 2.22 10.25 2.72
N ILE A 12 2.08 11.36 3.47
CA ILE A 12 2.95 12.54 3.35
C ILE A 12 4.38 12.21 3.76
N VAL A 13 4.58 11.59 4.92
CA VAL A 13 5.92 11.25 5.43
C VAL A 13 6.62 10.25 4.51
N SER A 14 5.91 9.23 4.05
CA SER A 14 6.44 8.29 3.06
C SER A 14 6.87 9.00 1.78
N ALA A 15 6.01 9.87 1.23
CA ALA A 15 6.30 10.62 0.02
C ALA A 15 7.53 11.54 0.16
N LEU A 16 7.69 12.19 1.32
CA LEU A 16 8.89 13.00 1.62
C LEU A 16 10.15 12.15 1.63
N ILE A 17 10.15 11.01 2.32
CA ILE A 17 11.31 10.13 2.38
C ILE A 17 11.65 9.60 0.98
N GLN A 18 10.66 9.18 0.21
CA GLN A 18 10.88 8.73 -1.16
C GLN A 18 11.45 9.83 -2.07
N ALA A 19 10.95 11.06 -1.95
CA ALA A 19 11.50 12.20 -2.68
C ALA A 19 12.97 12.48 -2.29
N LEU A 20 13.32 12.33 -1.02
CA LEU A 20 14.70 12.47 -0.55
C LEU A 20 15.63 11.38 -1.11
N THR A 21 15.13 10.16 -1.36
CA THR A 21 15.95 9.08 -1.93
C THR A 21 16.36 9.30 -3.38
N VAL A 22 15.78 10.28 -4.07
CA VAL A 22 16.14 10.64 -5.46
C VAL A 22 16.85 11.99 -5.56
N VAL A 23 17.22 12.61 -4.44
CA VAL A 23 17.98 13.87 -4.45
C VAL A 23 19.34 13.64 -5.11
N GLY A 24 19.69 14.54 -6.04
CA GLY A 24 20.93 14.41 -6.82
C GLY A 24 20.87 13.41 -7.96
N ASP A 25 19.67 12.87 -8.26
CA ASP A 25 19.40 11.90 -9.33
C ASP A 25 20.42 10.75 -9.36
N PRO A 26 20.45 9.94 -8.29
CA PRO A 26 21.50 8.95 -8.10
C PRO A 26 21.44 7.87 -9.19
N ALA A 27 22.50 7.77 -9.98
CA ALA A 27 22.63 6.72 -10.99
C ALA A 27 22.67 5.33 -10.32
N PRO A 28 22.01 4.32 -10.91
CA PRO A 28 22.12 2.94 -10.45
C PRO A 28 23.57 2.46 -10.50
N THR A 29 24.16 2.21 -9.33
CA THR A 29 25.56 1.77 -9.18
C THR A 29 25.66 0.68 -8.11
N SER A 30 26.75 -0.08 -8.10
CA SER A 30 27.05 -1.06 -7.03
C SER A 30 27.63 -0.41 -5.76
N SER A 31 27.46 0.90 -5.60
CA SER A 31 28.00 1.65 -4.46
C SER A 31 27.18 1.38 -3.18
N LEU A 32 27.86 1.41 -2.03
CA LEU A 32 27.19 1.31 -0.72
C LEU A 32 26.15 2.42 -0.52
N GLY A 33 26.41 3.62 -1.04
CA GLY A 33 25.49 4.75 -0.97
C GLY A 33 24.17 4.47 -1.71
N PHE A 34 24.25 4.00 -2.97
CA PHE A 34 23.07 3.62 -3.73
C PHE A 34 22.31 2.47 -3.08
N ALA A 35 23.02 1.43 -2.61
CA ALA A 35 22.42 0.31 -1.90
C ALA A 35 21.66 0.77 -0.63
N ALA A 36 22.23 1.70 0.14
CA ALA A 36 21.57 2.28 1.31
C ALA A 36 20.27 3.03 0.94
N LEU A 37 20.27 3.82 -0.15
CA LEU A 37 19.06 4.51 -0.63
C LEU A 37 17.95 3.53 -1.02
N VAL A 38 18.30 2.44 -1.71
CA VAL A 38 17.35 1.38 -2.07
C VAL A 38 16.75 0.73 -0.82
N VAL A 39 17.57 0.41 0.18
CA VAL A 39 17.11 -0.18 1.45
C VAL A 39 16.18 0.78 2.20
N VAL A 40 16.52 2.08 2.27
CA VAL A 40 15.68 3.10 2.91
C VAL A 40 14.35 3.24 2.17
N SER A 41 14.36 3.30 0.83
CA SER A 41 13.14 3.36 0.02
C SER A 41 12.25 2.13 0.25
N ALA A 42 12.82 0.92 0.18
CA ALA A 42 12.09 -0.33 0.40
C ALA A 42 11.49 -0.40 1.81
N ALA A 43 12.29 -0.10 2.84
CA ALA A 43 11.81 -0.07 4.22
C ALA A 43 10.67 0.95 4.41
N THR A 44 10.77 2.10 3.75
CA THR A 44 9.73 3.15 3.79
C THR A 44 8.42 2.64 3.18
N VAL A 45 8.45 2.01 2.00
CA VAL A 45 7.24 1.44 1.37
C VAL A 45 6.61 0.38 2.26
N VAL A 46 7.41 -0.55 2.79
CA VAL A 46 6.93 -1.63 3.67
C VAL A 46 6.29 -1.06 4.93
N CYS A 47 6.95 -0.12 5.60
CA CYS A 47 6.42 0.53 6.80
C CYS A 47 5.14 1.30 6.48
N ALA A 48 5.12 2.10 5.40
CA ALA A 48 3.94 2.84 4.99
C ALA A 48 2.76 1.90 4.73
N LEU A 49 2.97 0.79 4.02
CA LEU A 49 1.93 -0.22 3.78
C LEU A 49 1.44 -0.86 5.09
N TRP A 50 2.36 -1.22 6.00
CA TRP A 50 2.02 -1.82 7.29
C TRP A 50 1.16 -0.90 8.16
N PHE A 51 1.54 0.37 8.30
CA PHE A 51 0.76 1.37 9.04
C PHE A 51 -0.58 1.66 8.37
N THR A 52 -0.59 1.79 7.04
CA THR A 52 -1.80 2.07 6.27
C THR A 52 -2.81 0.93 6.39
N ALA A 53 -2.38 -0.31 6.18
CA ALA A 53 -3.25 -1.49 6.29
C ALA A 53 -3.79 -1.67 7.72
N SER A 54 -2.94 -1.51 8.73
CA SER A 54 -3.34 -1.63 10.13
C SER A 54 -4.35 -0.54 10.54
N THR A 55 -4.20 0.67 10.00
CA THR A 55 -5.08 1.80 10.31
C THR A 55 -6.38 1.76 9.51
N ALA A 56 -6.36 1.26 8.27
CA ALA A 56 -7.53 1.24 7.40
C ALA A 56 -8.69 0.43 7.99
N LEU A 57 -8.41 -0.76 8.55
CA LEU A 57 -9.45 -1.57 9.21
C LEU A 57 -9.93 -0.90 10.50
N ASP A 58 -9.02 -0.36 11.31
CA ASP A 58 -9.36 0.39 12.53
C ASP A 58 -10.25 1.62 12.24
N VAL A 59 -10.08 2.28 11.08
CA VAL A 59 -10.93 3.36 10.60
C VAL A 59 -12.33 2.87 10.25
N VAL A 60 -12.43 1.74 9.55
CA VAL A 60 -13.72 1.10 9.20
C VAL A 60 -14.48 0.68 10.44
N ASP A 61 -13.79 0.17 11.46
CA ASP A 61 -14.37 -0.26 12.73
C ASP A 61 -14.70 0.91 13.67
N GLY A 62 -14.42 2.16 13.27
CA GLY A 62 -14.62 3.36 14.09
C GLY A 62 -13.67 3.48 15.29
N ASN A 63 -12.72 2.56 15.45
CA ASN A 63 -11.80 2.50 16.58
C ASN A 63 -10.46 3.15 16.22
N ALA A 64 -10.44 4.47 16.07
CA ALA A 64 -9.22 5.19 15.67
C ALA A 64 -8.29 5.60 16.82
N SER A 65 -8.69 5.43 18.09
CA SER A 65 -7.86 5.78 19.25
C SER A 65 -6.76 4.74 19.45
N GLY A 66 -5.49 5.15 19.51
CA GLY A 66 -4.38 4.22 19.73
C GLY A 66 -4.01 3.34 18.53
N ALA A 67 -4.41 3.70 17.31
CA ALA A 67 -4.08 2.96 16.09
C ALA A 67 -2.56 2.73 15.92
N LEU A 68 -1.74 3.72 16.30
CA LEU A 68 -0.29 3.62 16.25
C LEU A 68 0.24 2.51 17.16
N SER A 69 -0.16 2.48 18.44
CA SER A 69 0.30 1.47 19.40
C SER A 69 -0.22 0.07 19.08
N ARG A 70 -1.42 -0.05 18.51
CA ARG A 70 -1.94 -1.33 18.01
C ARG A 70 -1.19 -1.84 16.79
N THR A 71 -0.79 -0.96 15.88
CA THR A 71 -0.02 -1.34 14.69
C THR A 71 1.26 -2.06 15.09
N TRP A 72 2.01 -1.53 16.06
CA TRP A 72 3.22 -2.16 16.60
C TRP A 72 2.99 -3.56 17.20
N ARG A 73 1.76 -3.86 17.64
CA ARG A 73 1.37 -5.18 18.16
C ARG A 73 0.96 -6.18 17.08
N ARG A 74 1.07 -5.82 15.79
CA ARG A 74 0.69 -6.65 14.63
C ARG A 74 1.90 -7.00 13.74
N PRO A 75 2.95 -7.68 14.26
CA PRO A 75 4.16 -8.00 13.48
C PRO A 75 3.89 -8.99 12.33
N ARG A 76 2.82 -9.80 12.42
CA ARG A 76 2.41 -10.68 11.32
C ARG A 76 1.96 -9.90 10.08
N VAL A 77 1.36 -8.73 10.26
CA VAL A 77 0.96 -7.86 9.14
C VAL A 77 2.20 -7.31 8.44
N LEU A 78 3.22 -6.90 9.22
CA LEU A 78 4.51 -6.47 8.67
C LEU A 78 5.15 -7.57 7.80
N ALA A 79 5.15 -8.83 8.25
CA ALA A 79 5.67 -9.94 7.45
C ALA A 79 4.93 -10.09 6.10
N TRP A 80 3.60 -9.97 6.10
CA TRP A 80 2.82 -9.93 4.85
C TRP A 80 3.20 -8.74 3.97
N CYS A 81 3.34 -7.54 4.54
CA CYS A 81 3.76 -6.36 3.80
C CYS A 81 5.14 -6.55 3.17
N VAL A 82 6.10 -7.15 3.86
CA VAL A 82 7.43 -7.49 3.32
C VAL A 82 7.30 -8.44 2.13
N VAL A 83 6.59 -9.57 2.31
CA VAL A 83 6.42 -10.59 1.25
C VAL A 83 5.71 -10.02 0.03
N LEU A 84 4.61 -9.29 0.23
CA LEU A 84 3.82 -8.69 -0.85
C LEU A 84 4.60 -7.58 -1.57
N THR A 85 5.35 -6.74 -0.84
CA THR A 85 6.19 -5.71 -1.46
C THR A 85 7.31 -6.35 -2.27
N GLY A 86 7.99 -7.37 -1.72
CA GLY A 86 9.03 -8.12 -2.43
C GLY A 86 8.50 -8.79 -3.70
N ALA A 87 7.33 -9.43 -3.64
CA ALA A 87 6.67 -10.02 -4.80
C ALA A 87 6.29 -8.95 -5.85
N ALA A 88 5.75 -7.81 -5.43
CA ALA A 88 5.41 -6.72 -6.33
C ALA A 88 6.66 -6.18 -7.04
N VAL A 89 7.78 -5.98 -6.32
CA VAL A 89 9.05 -5.53 -6.91
C VAL A 89 9.60 -6.57 -7.89
N ALA A 90 9.63 -7.84 -7.51
CA ALA A 90 10.10 -8.92 -8.38
C ALA A 90 9.29 -8.99 -9.69
N LEU A 91 7.97 -8.85 -9.62
CA LEU A 91 7.11 -8.82 -10.79
C LEU A 91 7.25 -7.53 -11.62
N ALA A 92 7.48 -6.38 -10.97
CA ALA A 92 7.72 -5.11 -11.66
C ALA A 92 8.96 -5.17 -12.56
N ILE A 93 10.00 -5.89 -12.12
CA ILE A 93 11.23 -6.12 -12.90
C ILE A 93 10.92 -6.89 -14.18
N LEU A 94 10.00 -7.86 -14.13
CA LEU A 94 9.62 -8.66 -15.29
C LEU A 94 8.71 -7.90 -16.24
N PHE A 95 7.70 -7.22 -15.70
CA PHE A 95 6.78 -6.40 -16.48
C PHE A 95 6.11 -5.34 -15.59
N PRO A 96 6.16 -4.04 -15.96
CA PRO A 96 5.68 -2.95 -15.10
C PRO A 96 4.22 -3.04 -14.66
N LEU A 97 3.36 -3.79 -15.36
CA LEU A 97 1.94 -3.92 -14.99
C LEU A 97 1.63 -5.14 -14.11
N LEU A 98 2.54 -6.11 -13.98
CA LEU A 98 2.32 -7.29 -13.13
C LEU A 98 2.10 -6.98 -11.63
N PRO A 99 2.67 -5.90 -11.04
CA PRO A 99 2.38 -5.54 -9.65
C PRO A 99 0.89 -5.32 -9.35
N ALA A 100 0.07 -4.98 -10.36
CA ALA A 100 -1.38 -4.85 -10.18
C ALA A 100 -2.00 -6.12 -9.58
N VAL A 101 -1.54 -7.30 -9.98
CA VAL A 101 -2.01 -8.59 -9.45
C VAL A 101 -1.71 -8.70 -7.96
N VAL A 102 -0.47 -8.37 -7.56
CA VAL A 102 -0.04 -8.43 -6.16
C VAL A 102 -0.78 -7.40 -5.32
N ILE A 103 -1.08 -6.21 -5.86
CA ILE A 103 -1.87 -5.18 -5.18
C ILE A 103 -3.28 -5.69 -4.88
N VAL A 104 -3.98 -6.31 -5.85
CA VAL A 104 -5.31 -6.88 -5.60
C VAL A 104 -5.25 -7.96 -4.52
N ILE A 105 -4.27 -8.87 -4.61
CA ILE A 105 -4.04 -9.92 -3.61
C ILE A 105 -3.77 -9.31 -2.23
N ALA A 106 -2.94 -8.28 -2.16
CA ALA A 106 -2.62 -7.58 -0.91
C ALA A 106 -3.87 -6.95 -0.29
N LEU A 107 -4.68 -6.26 -1.08
CA LEU A 107 -5.90 -5.60 -0.62
C LEU A 107 -6.97 -6.60 -0.13
N LEU A 108 -6.96 -7.83 -0.64
CA LEU A 108 -7.78 -8.93 -0.16
C LEU A 108 -7.27 -9.53 1.17
N ILE A 109 -5.96 -9.76 1.27
CA ILE A 109 -5.34 -10.48 2.39
C ILE A 109 -5.15 -9.59 3.62
N LEU A 110 -4.70 -8.35 3.41
CA LEU A 110 -4.25 -7.48 4.49
C LEU A 110 -5.37 -7.17 5.50
N PRO A 111 -6.63 -6.89 5.12
CA PRO A 111 -7.71 -6.72 6.09
C PRO A 111 -7.90 -7.95 6.99
N ALA A 112 -7.89 -9.15 6.42
CA ALA A 112 -8.02 -10.40 7.18
C ALA A 112 -6.80 -10.67 8.09
N ALA A 113 -5.60 -10.32 7.64
CA ALA A 113 -4.38 -10.41 8.43
C ALA A 113 -4.41 -9.44 9.63
N VAL A 114 -4.92 -8.22 9.42
CA VAL A 114 -5.09 -7.20 10.46
C VAL A 114 -6.15 -7.61 11.48
N ASP A 115 -7.25 -8.24 11.03
CA ASP A 115 -8.31 -8.82 11.86
C ASP A 115 -7.84 -10.05 12.67
N GLY A 116 -6.59 -10.49 12.49
CA GLY A 116 -5.98 -11.57 13.28
C GLY A 116 -6.39 -12.98 12.84
N ARG A 117 -6.96 -13.14 11.64
CA ARG A 117 -7.34 -14.47 11.11
C ARG A 117 -6.10 -15.35 10.98
N ARG A 118 -6.20 -16.60 11.47
CA ARG A 118 -5.09 -17.59 11.39
C ARG A 118 -4.65 -17.87 9.96
N ASN A 119 -5.60 -17.90 9.02
CA ASN A 119 -5.34 -18.07 7.59
C ASN A 119 -5.99 -16.92 6.79
N PRO A 120 -5.26 -15.82 6.57
CA PRO A 120 -5.75 -14.65 5.84
C PRO A 120 -6.17 -14.96 4.39
N LEU A 121 -5.47 -15.88 3.71
CA LEU A 121 -5.80 -16.30 2.35
C LEU A 121 -7.18 -16.98 2.30
N ARG A 122 -7.46 -17.90 3.22
CA ARG A 122 -8.75 -18.56 3.29
C ARG A 122 -9.89 -17.57 3.57
N ALA A 123 -9.65 -16.58 4.45
CA ALA A 123 -10.60 -15.52 4.73
C ALA A 123 -10.85 -14.60 3.51
N ALA A 124 -9.79 -14.29 2.75
CA ALA A 124 -9.91 -13.56 1.49
C ALA A 124 -10.76 -14.33 0.47
N LEU A 125 -10.50 -15.63 0.27
CA LEU A 125 -11.29 -16.48 -0.64
C LEU A 125 -12.76 -16.58 -0.21
N HIS A 126 -13.03 -16.66 1.09
CA HIS A 126 -14.39 -16.61 1.61
C HIS A 126 -15.06 -15.25 1.32
N THR A 127 -14.31 -14.15 1.40
CA THR A 127 -14.85 -12.82 1.06
C THR A 127 -15.26 -12.77 -0.41
N VAL A 128 -14.43 -13.33 -1.30
CA VAL A 128 -14.73 -13.43 -2.73
C VAL A 128 -15.93 -14.33 -3.01
N SER A 129 -16.05 -15.49 -2.35
CA SER A 129 -17.17 -16.41 -2.59
C SER A 129 -18.52 -15.86 -2.15
N GLN A 130 -18.55 -15.03 -1.09
CA GLN A 130 -19.79 -14.41 -0.57
C GLN A 130 -20.20 -13.16 -1.34
N SER A 131 -19.25 -12.50 -2.03
CA SER A 131 -19.52 -11.23 -2.70
C SER A 131 -18.71 -11.08 -4.01
N PRO A 132 -18.84 -12.03 -4.95
CA PRO A 132 -17.97 -12.09 -6.13
C PRO A 132 -18.08 -10.84 -6.99
N TRP A 133 -19.30 -10.30 -7.17
CA TRP A 133 -19.51 -9.09 -7.97
C TRP A 133 -18.87 -7.85 -7.34
N ARG A 134 -18.98 -7.70 -6.02
CA ARG A 134 -18.37 -6.57 -5.29
C ARG A 134 -16.84 -6.67 -5.30
N CYS A 135 -16.29 -7.88 -5.13
CA CYS A 135 -14.85 -8.12 -5.23
C CYS A 135 -14.34 -7.89 -6.66
N THR A 136 -15.11 -8.25 -7.68
CA THR A 136 -14.76 -7.99 -9.09
C THR A 136 -14.73 -6.48 -9.37
N ALA A 137 -15.77 -5.75 -8.98
CA ALA A 137 -15.81 -4.30 -9.12
C ALA A 137 -14.65 -3.62 -8.35
N ALA A 138 -14.35 -4.10 -7.15
CA ALA A 138 -13.22 -3.62 -6.35
C ALA A 138 -11.86 -3.87 -7.02
N ALA A 139 -11.68 -5.04 -7.61
CA ALA A 139 -10.47 -5.39 -8.35
C ALA A 139 -10.31 -4.52 -9.60
N VAL A 140 -11.37 -4.35 -10.39
CA VAL A 140 -11.37 -3.44 -11.55
C VAL A 140 -11.03 -2.01 -11.12
N THR A 141 -11.65 -1.51 -10.06
CA THR A 141 -11.37 -0.17 -9.51
C THR A 141 -9.91 -0.02 -9.10
N THR A 142 -9.35 -1.05 -8.46
CA THR A 142 -7.93 -1.10 -8.06
C THR A 142 -7.00 -1.05 -9.27
N ILE A 143 -7.29 -1.83 -10.31
CA ILE A 143 -6.50 -1.88 -11.55
C ILE A 143 -6.55 -0.52 -12.25
N LEU A 144 -7.73 0.08 -12.38
CA LEU A 144 -7.88 1.41 -12.99
C LEU A 144 -7.13 2.48 -12.20
N ALA A 145 -7.21 2.46 -10.86
CA ALA A 145 -6.46 3.38 -10.01
C ALA A 145 -4.94 3.20 -10.17
N TYR A 146 -4.47 1.97 -10.32
CA TYR A 146 -3.06 1.66 -10.58
C TYR A 146 -2.60 2.19 -11.95
N LEU A 147 -3.39 1.97 -13.01
CA LEU A 147 -3.12 2.50 -14.34
C LEU A 147 -3.11 4.04 -14.34
N LEU A 148 -4.05 4.65 -13.62
CA LEU A 148 -4.07 6.11 -13.44
C LEU A 148 -2.82 6.58 -12.69
N GLY A 149 -2.35 5.84 -11.69
CA GLY A 149 -1.08 6.11 -11.01
C GLY A 149 0.13 6.12 -11.95
N TRP A 150 0.17 5.20 -12.91
CA TRP A 150 1.18 5.23 -13.98
C TRP A 150 1.09 6.47 -14.86
N VAL A 151 -0.12 6.84 -15.29
CA VAL A 151 -0.33 8.05 -16.09
C VAL A 151 0.14 9.29 -15.32
N VAL A 152 -0.22 9.41 -14.04
CA VAL A 152 0.22 10.51 -13.16
C VAL A 152 1.75 10.52 -13.04
N ALA A 153 2.37 9.38 -12.77
CA ALA A 153 3.82 9.26 -12.66
C ALA A 153 4.54 9.66 -13.95
N LEU A 154 4.01 9.26 -15.12
CA LEU A 154 4.56 9.64 -16.41
C LEU A 154 4.42 11.15 -16.65
N VAL A 155 3.24 11.71 -16.45
CA VAL A 155 3.00 13.16 -16.60
C VAL A 155 3.95 13.96 -15.70
N LEU A 156 4.07 13.58 -14.43
CA LEU A 156 4.99 14.25 -13.50
C LEU A 156 6.45 14.06 -13.91
N GLY A 157 6.82 12.86 -14.36
CA GLY A 157 8.16 12.54 -14.85
C GLY A 157 8.53 13.31 -16.11
N PHE A 158 7.59 13.57 -17.02
CA PHE A 158 7.82 14.32 -18.26
C PHE A 158 7.81 15.84 -18.05
N PHE A 159 6.90 16.38 -17.24
CA PHE A 159 6.66 17.82 -17.17
C PHE A 159 7.25 18.51 -15.93
N VAL A 160 7.42 17.81 -14.81
CA VAL A 160 7.89 18.40 -13.53
C VAL A 160 9.31 17.95 -13.22
N THR A 161 9.62 16.66 -13.36
CA THR A 161 10.92 16.01 -13.09
C THR A 161 11.45 16.18 -11.65
N GLY A 162 12.50 15.42 -11.32
CA GLY A 162 13.26 15.53 -10.07
C GLY A 162 12.46 15.25 -8.79
N VAL A 163 12.92 15.87 -7.69
CA VAL A 163 12.42 15.64 -6.32
C VAL A 163 10.93 15.96 -6.18
N VAL A 164 10.46 17.02 -6.84
CA VAL A 164 9.04 17.44 -6.78
C VAL A 164 8.14 16.42 -7.46
N ALA A 165 8.54 15.92 -8.65
CA ALA A 165 7.80 14.87 -9.34
C ALA A 165 7.75 13.58 -8.50
N ALA A 166 8.87 13.20 -7.87
CA ALA A 166 8.91 12.05 -6.98
C ALA A 166 7.97 12.22 -5.77
N PHE A 167 8.03 13.36 -5.08
CA PHE A 167 7.13 13.65 -3.96
C PHE A 167 5.66 13.51 -4.35
N LEU A 168 5.25 14.16 -5.44
CA LEU A 168 3.85 14.13 -5.90
C LEU A 168 3.41 12.73 -6.34
N THR A 169 4.30 11.98 -7.00
CA THR A 169 4.05 10.59 -7.41
C THR A 169 3.80 9.70 -6.20
N TRP A 170 4.69 9.75 -5.20
CA TRP A 170 4.56 8.93 -4.00
C TRP A 170 3.39 9.36 -3.11
N LEU A 171 3.07 10.65 -3.06
CA LEU A 171 1.90 11.16 -2.37
C LEU A 171 0.61 10.61 -3.00
N TRP A 172 0.53 10.61 -4.33
CA TRP A 172 -0.59 10.04 -5.08
C TRP A 172 -0.75 8.54 -4.79
N PHE A 173 0.33 7.76 -4.88
CA PHE A 173 0.30 6.34 -4.59
C PHE A 173 -0.08 6.05 -3.14
N GLY A 174 0.47 6.81 -2.18
CA GLY A 174 0.15 6.67 -0.75
C GLY A 174 -1.33 6.96 -0.45
N ALA A 175 -1.86 8.06 -0.99
CA ALA A 175 -3.27 8.41 -0.83
C ALA A 175 -4.21 7.37 -1.46
N THR A 176 -3.87 6.91 -2.67
CA THR A 176 -4.64 5.88 -3.39
C THR A 176 -4.62 4.55 -2.63
N ALA A 177 -3.45 4.12 -2.15
CA ALA A 177 -3.33 2.90 -1.36
C ALA A 177 -4.15 2.97 -0.07
N ALA A 178 -4.13 4.12 0.62
CA ALA A 178 -4.95 4.34 1.82
C ALA A 178 -6.45 4.25 1.53
N ALA A 179 -6.92 4.93 0.47
CA ALA A 179 -8.32 4.91 0.07
C ALA A 179 -8.78 3.48 -0.32
N LEU A 180 -7.97 2.77 -1.11
CA LEU A 180 -8.25 1.39 -1.50
C LEU A 180 -8.26 0.44 -0.29
N LEU A 181 -7.29 0.55 0.62
CA LEU A 181 -7.27 -0.27 1.84
C LEU A 181 -8.48 -0.03 2.73
N VAL A 182 -8.96 1.20 2.86
CA VAL A 182 -10.21 1.50 3.59
C VAL A 182 -11.40 0.88 2.87
N TYR A 183 -11.48 1.02 1.55
CA TYR A 183 -12.55 0.46 0.74
C TYR A 183 -12.62 -1.08 0.83
N TRP A 184 -11.48 -1.75 0.66
CA TRP A 184 -11.39 -3.21 0.77
C TRP A 184 -11.62 -3.70 2.20
N SER A 185 -11.15 -2.96 3.22
CA SER A 185 -11.46 -3.25 4.62
C SER A 185 -12.96 -3.16 4.92
N ALA A 186 -13.65 -2.17 4.35
CA ALA A 186 -15.10 -2.02 4.48
C ALA A 186 -15.85 -3.17 3.79
N LEU A 187 -15.38 -3.62 2.63
CA LEU A 187 -15.94 -4.79 1.94
C LEU A 187 -15.75 -6.07 2.78
N TYR A 188 -14.54 -6.28 3.31
CA TYR A 188 -14.24 -7.41 4.20
C TYR A 188 -15.15 -7.42 5.43
N ARG A 189 -15.28 -6.29 6.13
CA ARG A 189 -16.10 -6.20 7.35
C ARG A 189 -17.58 -6.44 7.07
N LYS A 190 -18.11 -6.03 5.91
CA LYS A 190 -19.50 -6.32 5.50
C LYS A 190 -19.79 -7.81 5.33
N VAL A 191 -18.79 -8.62 4.99
CA VAL A 191 -18.95 -10.07 4.81
C VAL A 191 -18.71 -10.83 6.11
N VAL A 192 -17.83 -10.33 6.96
CA VAL A 192 -17.43 -10.99 8.22
C VAL A 192 -18.29 -10.59 9.42
N GLY A 193 -18.89 -9.40 9.37
CA GLY A 193 -19.80 -8.89 10.41
C GLY A 193 -21.26 -9.34 10.27
N THR A 194 -21.59 -10.05 9.19
CA THR A 194 -22.85 -10.79 9.00
C THR A 194 -22.68 -12.21 9.48
#